data_AF-A0A3E0KF05-F1
#
_entry.id   AF-A0A3E0KF05-F1
#
_cell.length_a   1.000
_cell.length_b   1.000
_cell.length_c   1.000
_cell.angle_alpha   90.00
_cell.angle_beta   90.00
_cell.angle_gamma   90.00
#
_symmetry.space_group_name_H-M   'P 1'
#
loop_
_entity.id
_entity.type
_entity.pdbx_description
1 polymer ?
#
loop_
_entity_poly.entity_id
_entity_poly.type
_entity_poly.pdbx_seq_one_letter_code
_entity_poly.pdbx_strand_id
1 'polypeptide(L)'
;MKNMYLSFLMGAPAIADEELAALGVEILERRGTSTRCLRVPADKVDAYLDLVAAKLEPTYWNEAVGERDIRFVFKLADGSVRRLTLGPATEAEIAALCSQLNEVPLEQTRNVLRYLATNSFYKDALERWYGVKAG
;
A
#
# COMPACT_ATOMS: atom_id res chain seq x y z
N MET A 1 11.21 15.23 12.84
CA MET A 1 10.96 14.74 11.47
C MET A 1 9.45 14.63 11.32
N LYS A 2 8.87 15.12 10.21
CA LYS A 2 7.43 14.92 9.95
C LYS A 2 7.21 13.42 9.67
N ASN A 3 6.23 12.81 10.33
CA ASN A 3 5.85 11.42 10.02
C ASN A 3 5.35 11.36 8.57
N MET A 4 5.72 10.30 7.86
CA MET A 4 5.37 10.07 6.45
C MET A 4 4.99 8.61 6.27
N TYR A 5 4.23 8.35 5.20
CA TYR A 5 3.99 7.01 4.69
C TYR A 5 4.66 6.84 3.33
N LEU A 6 5.06 5.62 3.00
CA LEU A 6 5.44 5.21 1.67
C LEU A 6 4.29 4.42 1.05
N SER A 7 4.06 4.58 -0.24
CA SER A 7 3.02 3.83 -0.96
C SER A 7 3.48 3.48 -2.37
N PHE A 8 3.17 2.28 -2.83
CA PHE A 8 3.52 1.76 -4.13
C PHE A 8 2.25 1.69 -4.95
N LEU A 9 1.89 2.83 -5.54
CA LEU A 9 0.60 3.03 -6.16
C LEU A 9 0.48 2.23 -7.46
N MET A 10 -0.30 1.15 -7.41
CA MET A 10 -0.69 0.31 -8.54
C MET A 10 -2.22 0.25 -8.66
N GLY A 11 -2.72 -0.17 -9.83
CA GLY A 11 -4.13 -0.42 -10.06
C GLY A 11 -5.04 0.81 -10.00
N ALA A 12 -4.47 2.02 -10.04
CA ALA A 12 -5.24 3.27 -9.97
C ALA A 12 -4.79 4.27 -11.05
N PRO A 13 -4.87 3.91 -12.35
CA PRO A 13 -4.42 4.78 -13.44
C PRO A 13 -5.26 6.06 -13.56
N ALA A 14 -6.48 6.07 -13.03
CA ALA A 14 -7.38 7.23 -13.04
C ALA A 14 -7.02 8.32 -12.01
N ILE A 15 -6.07 8.06 -11.10
CA ILE A 15 -5.54 9.08 -10.20
C ILE A 15 -4.53 9.92 -10.98
N ALA A 16 -4.86 11.20 -11.19
CA ALA A 16 -3.97 12.16 -11.82
C ALA A 16 -2.89 12.64 -10.83
N ASP A 17 -1.76 13.09 -11.36
CA ASP A 17 -0.65 13.55 -10.51
C ASP A 17 -1.00 14.85 -9.77
N GLU A 18 -1.88 15.68 -10.34
CA GLU A 18 -2.40 16.90 -9.72
C GLU A 18 -3.24 16.60 -8.48
N GLU A 19 -3.96 15.47 -8.44
CA GLU A 19 -4.73 15.06 -7.28
C GLU A 19 -3.82 14.60 -6.13
N LEU A 20 -2.72 13.92 -6.46
CA LEU A 20 -1.67 13.58 -5.50
C LEU A 20 -1.00 14.85 -4.97
N ALA A 21 -0.62 15.76 -5.86
CA ALA A 21 0.01 17.03 -5.51
C ALA A 21 -0.88 17.91 -4.63
N ALA A 22 -2.19 17.94 -4.89
CA ALA A 22 -3.17 18.68 -4.06
C ALA A 22 -3.24 18.15 -2.61
N LEU A 23 -2.92 16.88 -2.39
CA LEU A 23 -2.78 16.28 -1.06
C LEU A 23 -1.37 16.43 -0.47
N GLY A 24 -0.44 17.08 -1.17
CA GLY A 24 0.97 17.15 -0.78
C GLY A 24 1.70 15.81 -0.89
N VAL A 25 1.16 14.85 -1.64
CA VAL A 25 1.82 13.58 -1.93
C VAL A 25 2.90 13.80 -2.99
N GLU A 26 4.10 13.32 -2.71
CA GLU A 26 5.25 13.44 -3.59
C GLU A 26 5.46 12.13 -4.35
N ILE A 27 5.63 12.21 -5.67
CA ILE A 27 6.02 11.08 -6.51
C ILE A 27 7.55 10.98 -6.49
N LEU A 28 8.08 9.94 -5.86
CA LEU A 28 9.53 9.72 -5.72
C LEU A 28 10.12 9.03 -6.94
N GLU A 29 9.36 8.10 -7.53
CA GLU A 29 9.80 7.28 -8.66
C GLU A 29 8.58 6.85 -9.47
N ARG A 30 8.76 6.65 -10.78
CA ARG A 30 7.79 6.00 -11.67
C ARG A 30 8.35 4.69 -12.18
N ARG A 31 7.53 3.64 -12.17
CA ARG A 31 7.90 2.31 -12.70
C ARG A 31 6.92 1.91 -13.79
N GLY A 32 7.37 1.94 -15.04
CA GLY A 32 6.47 1.74 -16.18
C GLY A 32 5.48 2.89 -16.34
N THR A 33 4.29 2.59 -16.88
CA THR A 33 3.32 3.62 -17.29
C THR A 33 2.32 4.01 -16.20
N SER A 34 2.02 3.12 -15.24
CA SER A 34 0.95 3.32 -14.26
C SER A 34 1.40 3.26 -12.80
N THR A 35 2.59 2.74 -12.51
CA THR A 35 3.07 2.55 -11.15
C THR A 35 3.87 3.74 -10.66
N ARG A 36 3.55 4.21 -9.45
CA ARG A 36 4.20 5.35 -8.81
C ARG A 36 4.63 5.01 -7.39
N CYS A 37 5.88 5.27 -7.05
CA CYS A 37 6.37 5.18 -5.68
C CYS A 37 6.16 6.54 -5.01
N LEU A 38 5.40 6.58 -3.92
CA LEU A 38 4.92 7.81 -3.32
C LEU A 38 5.45 8.01 -1.90
N ARG A 39 5.57 9.29 -1.52
CA ARG A 39 5.69 9.74 -0.13
C ARG A 39 4.45 10.53 0.23
N VAL A 40 3.73 10.08 1.25
CA VAL A 40 2.44 10.63 1.67
C VAL A 40 2.60 11.30 3.05
N PRO A 41 2.23 12.57 3.21
CA PRO A 41 2.20 13.22 4.52
C PRO A 41 1.31 12.49 5.51
N ALA A 42 1.75 12.29 6.75
CA ALA A 42 0.96 11.55 7.74
C ALA A 42 -0.39 12.22 8.06
N ASP A 43 -0.49 13.54 7.98
CA ASP A 43 -1.74 14.29 8.15
C ASP A 43 -2.69 14.20 6.94
N LYS A 44 -2.24 13.57 5.85
CA LYS A 44 -2.97 13.40 4.59
C LYS A 44 -3.20 11.94 4.22
N VAL A 45 -2.71 10.99 5.01
CA VAL A 45 -2.80 9.56 4.70
C VAL A 45 -4.24 9.08 4.51
N ASP A 46 -5.18 9.53 5.34
CA ASP A 46 -6.58 9.12 5.21
C ASP A 46 -7.23 9.66 3.93
N ALA A 47 -6.99 10.94 3.62
CA ALA A 47 -7.45 11.54 2.36
C ALA A 47 -6.83 10.86 1.14
N TYR A 48 -5.56 10.46 1.22
CA TYR A 48 -4.90 9.67 0.19
C TYR A 48 -5.55 8.30 0.00
N LEU A 49 -5.81 7.56 1.08
CA LEU A 49 -6.45 6.24 1.00
C LEU A 49 -7.90 6.32 0.52
N ASP A 50 -8.60 7.42 0.77
CA ASP A 50 -9.93 7.67 0.20
C ASP A 50 -9.88 7.94 -1.31
N LEU A 51 -8.91 8.73 -1.77
CA LEU A 51 -8.66 8.91 -3.21
C LEU A 51 -8.34 7.58 -3.89
N VAL A 52 -7.48 6.76 -3.26
CA VAL A 52 -7.18 5.42 -3.73
C VAL A 52 -8.43 4.57 -3.78
N ALA A 53 -9.20 4.46 -2.70
CA ALA A 53 -10.42 3.65 -2.68
C ALA A 53 -11.43 4.02 -3.78
N ALA A 54 -11.58 5.33 -4.06
CA ALA A 54 -12.48 5.82 -5.10
C ALA A 54 -12.03 5.42 -6.51
N LYS A 55 -10.72 5.38 -6.76
CA LYS A 55 -10.14 5.28 -8.11
C LYS A 55 -9.30 4.02 -8.38
N LEU A 56 -9.15 3.15 -7.39
CA LEU A 56 -8.59 1.82 -7.52
C LEU A 56 -9.51 1.00 -8.44
N GLU A 57 -8.92 0.23 -9.33
CA GLU A 57 -9.63 -0.73 -10.17
C GLU A 57 -10.07 -1.93 -9.32
N PRO A 58 -11.21 -2.57 -9.66
CA PRO A 58 -11.55 -3.86 -9.06
C PRO A 58 -10.40 -4.87 -9.20
N THR A 59 -10.34 -5.80 -8.25
CA THR A 59 -9.29 -6.81 -8.10
C THR A 59 -7.88 -6.29 -7.80
N TYR A 60 -7.71 -4.99 -7.54
CA TYR A 60 -6.45 -4.42 -7.06
C TYR A 60 -6.50 -4.09 -5.56
N TRP A 61 -5.31 -3.89 -5.00
CA TRP A 61 -5.11 -3.38 -3.66
C TRP A 61 -3.94 -2.39 -3.64
N ASN A 62 -3.86 -1.66 -2.54
CA ASN A 62 -2.84 -0.67 -2.29
C ASN A 62 -2.62 -0.51 -0.79
N GLU A 63 -1.56 0.20 -0.42
CA GLU A 63 -1.11 0.31 0.94
C GLU A 63 -0.37 1.64 1.20
N ALA A 64 -0.40 2.06 2.46
CA ALA A 64 0.44 3.11 3.00
C ALA A 64 1.25 2.52 4.16
N VAL A 65 2.56 2.42 3.99
CA VAL A 65 3.53 1.92 4.98
C VAL A 65 4.06 3.10 5.79
N GLY A 66 3.68 3.21 7.05
CA GLY A 66 4.19 4.21 7.98
C GLY A 66 5.16 3.60 8.99
N GLU A 67 5.73 4.43 9.85
CA GLU A 67 6.62 3.97 10.93
C GLU A 67 5.87 3.25 12.06
N ARG A 68 4.58 3.55 12.26
CA ARG A 68 3.77 3.03 13.37
C ARG A 68 2.70 2.03 12.95
N ASP A 69 2.24 2.13 11.71
CA ASP A 69 1.14 1.34 11.18
C ASP A 69 1.25 1.21 9.65
N ILE A 70 0.68 0.13 9.14
CA ILE A 70 0.53 -0.10 7.69
C ILE A 70 -0.96 -0.21 7.41
N ARG A 71 -1.47 0.62 6.49
CA ARG A 71 -2.89 0.68 6.14
C ARG A 71 -3.09 0.19 4.73
N PHE A 72 -4.10 -0.63 4.51
CA PHE A 72 -4.41 -1.24 3.22
C PHE A 72 -5.79 -0.82 2.74
N VAL A 73 -5.92 -0.70 1.41
CA VAL A 73 -7.18 -0.54 0.69
C VAL A 73 -7.24 -1.66 -0.35
N PHE A 74 -8.25 -2.51 -0.24
CA PHE A 74 -8.54 -3.57 -1.20
C PHE A 74 -9.83 -3.22 -1.94
N LYS A 75 -9.86 -3.41 -3.25
CA LYS A 75 -11.10 -3.35 -4.04
C LYS A 75 -11.38 -4.71 -4.65
N LEU A 76 -12.46 -5.34 -4.23
CA LEU A 76 -12.82 -6.69 -4.65
C LEU A 76 -13.45 -6.67 -6.05
N ALA A 77 -13.66 -7.85 -6.63
CA ALA A 77 -14.21 -8.01 -7.98
C ALA A 77 -15.62 -7.41 -8.12
N ASP A 78 -16.41 -7.40 -7.05
CA ASP A 78 -17.74 -6.77 -6.99
C ASP A 78 -17.68 -5.24 -6.82
N GLY A 79 -16.48 -4.66 -6.76
CA GLY A 79 -16.24 -3.24 -6.55
C GLY A 79 -16.31 -2.80 -5.09
N SER A 80 -16.63 -3.70 -4.16
CA SER A 80 -16.64 -3.38 -2.73
C SER A 80 -15.22 -3.08 -2.23
N VAL A 81 -15.13 -2.15 -1.26
CA VAL A 81 -13.85 -1.70 -0.71
C VAL A 81 -13.69 -2.20 0.72
N ARG A 82 -12.53 -2.79 1.02
CA ARG A 82 -12.11 -3.17 2.37
C ARG A 82 -10.91 -2.32 2.79
N ARG A 83 -10.98 -1.74 4.00
CA ARG A 83 -9.89 -0.99 4.61
C ARG A 83 -9.44 -1.72 5.86
N LEU A 84 -8.15 -2.01 5.97
CA LEU A 84 -7.58 -2.76 7.09
C LEU A 84 -6.27 -2.10 7.52
N THR A 85 -6.04 -2.03 8.82
CA THR A 85 -4.73 -1.68 9.38
C THR A 85 -4.05 -2.97 9.82
N LEU A 86 -2.78 -3.17 9.47
CA LEU A 86 -2.02 -4.35 9.84
C LEU A 86 -1.86 -4.44 11.37
N GLY A 87 -2.28 -5.56 11.92
CA GLY A 87 -2.12 -5.90 13.33
C GLY A 87 -2.54 -7.34 13.62
N PRO A 88 -2.41 -7.82 14.86
CA PRO A 88 -2.63 -9.22 15.20
C PRO A 88 -4.03 -9.75 14.84
N ALA A 89 -5.04 -8.89 14.88
CA ALA A 89 -6.43 -9.27 14.56
C ALA A 89 -6.75 -9.29 13.06
N THR A 90 -5.95 -8.62 12.23
CA THR A 90 -6.24 -8.38 10.81
C THR A 90 -5.21 -9.00 9.87
N GLU A 91 -4.03 -9.40 10.36
CA GLU A 91 -2.94 -9.91 9.53
C GLU A 91 -3.35 -11.13 8.68
N ALA A 92 -4.09 -12.08 9.26
CA ALA A 92 -4.56 -13.25 8.53
C ALA A 92 -5.51 -12.87 7.38
N GLU A 93 -6.38 -11.89 7.57
CA GLU A 93 -7.29 -11.40 6.53
C GLU A 93 -6.51 -10.66 5.43
N ILE A 94 -5.57 -9.78 5.81
CA ILE A 94 -4.70 -9.07 4.88
C ILE A 94 -3.90 -10.06 4.02
N ALA A 95 -3.30 -11.07 4.64
CA ALA A 95 -2.55 -12.11 3.93
C ALA A 95 -3.43 -12.86 2.93
N ALA A 96 -4.66 -13.22 3.31
CA ALA A 96 -5.61 -13.89 2.43
C ALA A 96 -6.03 -13.00 1.25
N LEU A 97 -6.30 -11.71 1.49
CA LEU A 97 -6.64 -10.77 0.42
C LEU A 97 -5.47 -10.54 -0.54
N CYS A 98 -4.24 -10.38 -0.05
CA CYS A 98 -3.06 -10.28 -0.91
C CYS A 98 -2.84 -11.56 -1.73
N SER A 99 -3.04 -12.74 -1.13
CA SER A 99 -2.93 -14.03 -1.83
C SER A 99 -3.98 -14.13 -2.94
N GLN A 100 -5.23 -13.83 -2.61
CA GLN A 100 -6.35 -13.89 -3.55
C GLN A 100 -6.17 -12.94 -4.73
N LEU A 101 -5.88 -11.66 -4.47
CA LEU A 101 -5.82 -10.63 -5.52
C LEU A 101 -4.56 -10.72 -6.39
N ASN A 102 -3.47 -11.29 -5.88
CA ASN A 102 -2.25 -11.50 -6.65
C ASN A 102 -2.14 -12.92 -7.23
N GLU A 103 -3.16 -13.76 -7.01
CA GLU A 103 -3.21 -15.15 -7.49
C GLU A 103 -1.98 -16.00 -7.06
N VAL A 104 -1.48 -15.74 -5.84
CA VAL A 104 -0.34 -16.46 -5.26
C VAL A 104 -0.75 -17.34 -4.09
N PRO A 105 -0.04 -18.45 -3.79
CA PRO A 105 -0.29 -19.24 -2.59
C PRO A 105 -0.23 -18.42 -1.30
N LEU A 106 -1.10 -18.73 -0.33
CA LEU A 106 -1.18 -18.03 0.96
C LEU A 106 0.15 -18.06 1.71
N GLU A 107 0.96 -19.10 1.54
CA GLU A 107 2.28 -19.24 2.14
C GLU A 107 3.21 -18.09 1.79
N GLN A 108 3.05 -17.47 0.61
CA GLN A 108 3.85 -16.33 0.16
C GLN A 108 3.46 -15.04 0.88
N THR A 109 2.20 -14.88 1.27
CA THR A 109 1.65 -13.64 1.86
C THR A 109 1.40 -13.73 3.36
N ARG A 110 1.44 -14.94 3.94
CA ARG A 110 1.16 -15.24 5.36
C ARG A 110 1.95 -14.38 6.34
N ASN A 111 3.17 -13.98 5.98
CA ASN A 111 3.91 -12.96 6.72
C ASN A 111 3.89 -11.67 5.89
N VAL A 112 2.94 -10.78 6.21
CA VAL A 112 2.66 -9.59 5.41
C VAL A 112 3.86 -8.65 5.36
N LEU A 113 4.59 -8.49 6.46
CA LEU A 113 5.79 -7.65 6.51
C LEU A 113 6.90 -8.16 5.59
N ARG A 114 7.19 -9.48 5.62
CA ARG A 114 8.16 -10.09 4.71
C ARG A 114 7.69 -10.02 3.26
N TYR A 115 6.40 -10.19 3.03
CA TYR A 115 5.80 -10.07 1.71
C TYR A 115 6.01 -8.67 1.14
N LEU A 116 5.70 -7.61 1.90
CA LEU A 116 5.98 -6.22 1.49
C LEU A 116 7.47 -5.96 1.29
N ALA A 117 8.35 -6.57 2.09
CA ALA A 117 9.81 -6.43 1.98
C ALA A 117 10.39 -7.03 0.68
N THR A 118 9.62 -7.81 -0.08
CA THR A 118 10.02 -8.24 -1.43
C THR A 118 10.00 -7.09 -2.44
N ASN A 119 9.23 -6.02 -2.16
CA ASN A 119 9.27 -4.80 -2.95
C ASN A 119 10.47 -3.95 -2.51
N SER A 120 11.44 -3.78 -3.41
CA SER A 120 12.66 -3.01 -3.17
C SER A 120 12.40 -1.57 -2.71
N PHE A 121 11.26 -0.99 -3.04
CA PHE A 121 10.90 0.36 -2.62
C PHE A 121 10.73 0.47 -1.09
N TYR A 122 10.32 -0.60 -0.42
CA TYR A 122 10.08 -0.60 1.03
C TYR A 122 11.22 -1.16 1.86
N LYS A 123 12.23 -1.75 1.23
CA LYS A 123 13.28 -2.53 1.91
C LYS A 123 13.89 -1.78 3.09
N ASP A 124 14.42 -0.57 2.85
CA ASP A 124 15.08 0.22 3.87
C ASP A 124 14.11 0.69 4.97
N ALA A 125 12.87 1.01 4.58
CA ALA A 125 11.85 1.48 5.51
C ALA A 125 11.37 0.36 6.44
N LEU A 126 11.12 -0.85 5.91
CA LEU A 126 10.67 -1.99 6.70
C LEU A 126 11.78 -2.55 7.59
N GLU A 127 13.04 -2.53 7.13
CA GLU A 127 14.18 -2.86 7.99
C GLU A 127 14.29 -1.86 9.14
N ARG A 128 14.21 -0.56 8.84
CA ARG A 128 14.34 0.50 9.85
C ARG A 128 13.17 0.55 10.84
N TRP A 129 11.92 0.45 10.37
CA TRP A 129 10.73 0.66 11.19
C TRP A 129 10.23 -0.62 11.86
N TYR A 130 10.44 -1.77 11.24
CA TYR A 130 9.88 -3.05 11.70
C TYR A 130 10.94 -4.15 11.93
N GLY A 131 12.23 -3.88 11.67
CA GLY A 131 13.30 -4.87 11.86
C GLY A 131 13.26 -6.03 10.85
N VAL A 132 12.57 -5.84 9.72
CA VAL A 132 12.39 -6.89 8.71
C VAL A 132 13.57 -6.85 7.74
N LYS A 133 14.46 -7.85 7.81
CA LYS A 133 15.54 -8.01 6.83
C LYS A 133 14.98 -8.58 5.53
N ALA A 134 15.27 -7.95 4.40
CA ALA A 134 15.03 -8.58 3.10
C ALA A 134 15.85 -9.87 3.02
N GLY A 135 15.19 -10.98 2.70
CA GLY A 135 15.82 -12.28 2.45
C GLY A 135 16.62 -12.29 1.15
#